data_AF-A0A2G5P9Q3-F1
#
_entry.id   AF-A0A2G5P9Q3-F1
#
_cell.length_a   1.000
_cell.length_b   1.000
_cell.length_c   1.000
_cell.angle_alpha   90.00
_cell.angle_beta   90.00
_cell.angle_gamma   90.00
#
_symmetry.space_group_name_H-M   'P 1'
#
loop_
_entity.id
_entity.type
_entity.pdbx_description
1 polymer ?
#
loop_
_entity_poly.entity_id
_entity_poly.type
_entity_poly.pdbx_seq_one_letter_code
_entity_poly.pdbx_strand_id
1 'polypeptide(L)'
;MTQRAVRAASDVFMEILMVIAMWKYRNFHWLNRFAEAVANAHRFASIRDKTVRRKLAPNYDYGCKRPTVSNRYYRAFDRPNVRLETAGIDRIDADGIVGADGTRRSVDTLVLATGFDVWESNLPAIEIVGRDGRNLGKWWRDGRFCAYQGITVPGFPNFLSAVSPYAWVGMSWFSTVECLMRHMERLFGELHRQGADTFEVTEEANEKFLDRVTGLLDDSVFALGSCVGSRSYWFSPTGETPLFRPTSVRDAVRDQRIFPLTDYRFD
;
A
#
# COMPACT_ATOMS: atom_id res chain seq x y z
N MET A 1 -11.74 -5.99 -29.36
CA MET A 1 -10.26 -6.07 -29.30
C MET A 1 -9.63 -4.78 -28.78
N THR A 2 -10.08 -3.59 -29.21
CA THR A 2 -9.57 -2.27 -28.79
C THR A 2 -9.54 -2.05 -27.28
N GLN A 3 -10.62 -2.36 -26.56
CA GLN A 3 -10.67 -2.19 -25.09
C GLN A 3 -9.64 -3.04 -24.35
N ARG A 4 -9.39 -4.27 -24.82
CA ARG A 4 -8.37 -5.16 -24.22
C ARG A 4 -6.97 -4.62 -24.46
N ALA A 5 -6.69 -4.09 -25.65
CA ALA A 5 -5.41 -3.48 -25.97
C ALA A 5 -5.16 -2.20 -25.16
N VAL A 6 -6.15 -1.30 -25.04
CA VAL A 6 -6.05 -0.09 -24.23
C VAL A 6 -5.84 -0.41 -22.76
N ARG A 7 -6.60 -1.39 -22.23
CA ARG A 7 -6.43 -1.83 -20.85
C ARG A 7 -5.05 -2.43 -20.61
N ALA A 8 -4.57 -3.30 -21.50
CA ALA A 8 -3.23 -3.86 -21.41
C ALA A 8 -2.15 -2.77 -21.45
N ALA A 9 -2.27 -1.77 -22.33
CA ALA A 9 -1.34 -0.66 -22.39
C ALA A 9 -1.34 0.19 -21.10
N SER A 10 -2.52 0.48 -20.56
CA SER A 10 -2.68 1.22 -19.30
C SER A 10 -2.13 0.45 -18.11
N ASP A 11 -2.39 -0.85 -18.02
CA ASP A 11 -1.93 -1.70 -16.94
C ASP A 11 -0.40 -1.81 -16.96
N VAL A 12 0.18 -2.04 -18.14
CA VAL A 12 1.64 -2.05 -18.33
C VAL A 12 2.27 -0.71 -17.97
N PHE A 13 1.67 0.41 -18.39
CA PHE A 13 2.17 1.73 -18.04
C PHE A 13 2.16 1.99 -16.53
N MET A 14 1.05 1.66 -15.86
CA MET A 14 0.93 1.81 -14.40
C MET A 14 1.88 0.88 -13.63
N GLU A 15 2.06 -0.35 -14.11
CA GLU A 15 3.01 -1.31 -13.56
C GLU A 15 4.44 -0.83 -13.71
N ILE A 16 4.83 -0.34 -14.90
CA ILE A 16 6.16 0.26 -15.14
C ILE A 16 6.38 1.43 -14.18
N LEU A 17 5.42 2.34 -14.05
CA LEU A 17 5.54 3.45 -13.11
C LEU A 17 5.75 2.99 -11.68
N MET A 18 5.03 1.96 -11.22
CA MET A 18 5.15 1.45 -9.85
C MET A 18 6.49 0.73 -9.64
N VAL A 19 6.84 -0.21 -10.53
CA VAL A 19 8.10 -0.96 -10.45
C VAL A 19 9.29 -0.01 -10.50
N ILE A 20 9.26 0.98 -11.38
CA ILE A 20 10.35 1.92 -11.53
C ILE A 20 10.39 2.95 -10.41
N ALA A 21 9.25 3.59 -10.12
CA ALA A 21 9.23 4.71 -9.18
C ALA A 21 9.21 4.29 -7.71
N MET A 22 8.60 3.15 -7.39
CA MET A 22 8.53 2.67 -6.00
C MET A 22 9.58 1.61 -5.69
N TRP A 23 9.81 0.62 -6.57
CA TRP A 23 10.71 -0.50 -6.26
C TRP A 23 12.14 -0.34 -6.77
N LYS A 24 12.38 0.00 -8.03
CA LYS A 24 13.72 0.09 -8.62
C LYS A 24 14.31 1.49 -8.52
N TYR A 25 14.07 2.14 -7.38
CA TYR A 25 14.47 3.52 -7.13
C TYR A 25 15.98 3.71 -7.26
N ARG A 26 16.78 2.78 -6.75
CA ARG A 26 18.26 2.84 -6.86
C ARG A 26 18.74 3.17 -8.27
N ASN A 27 18.19 2.52 -9.28
CA ASN A 27 18.62 2.68 -10.68
C ASN A 27 17.84 3.77 -11.43
N PHE A 28 16.65 4.11 -10.96
CA PHE A 28 15.72 4.97 -11.71
C PHE A 28 15.23 6.21 -10.94
N HIS A 29 15.90 6.61 -9.85
CA HIS A 29 15.55 7.80 -9.08
C HIS A 29 15.48 9.08 -9.95
N TRP A 30 16.20 9.14 -11.08
CA TRP A 30 16.11 10.24 -12.04
C TRP A 30 14.69 10.38 -12.65
N LEU A 31 13.96 9.29 -12.85
CA LEU A 31 12.57 9.31 -13.29
C LEU A 31 11.65 9.88 -12.20
N ASN A 32 11.92 9.58 -10.93
CA ASN A 32 11.17 10.18 -9.82
C ASN A 32 11.40 11.67 -9.75
N ARG A 33 12.65 12.13 -9.89
CA ARG A 33 12.99 13.56 -9.95
C ARG A 33 12.36 14.25 -11.15
N PHE A 34 12.32 13.59 -12.30
CA PHE A 34 11.62 14.09 -13.48
C PHE A 34 10.11 14.22 -13.22
N ALA A 35 9.48 13.18 -12.67
CA ALA A 35 8.06 13.20 -12.32
C ALA A 35 7.74 14.30 -11.28
N GLU A 36 8.62 14.48 -10.29
CA GLU A 36 8.54 15.55 -9.31
C GLU A 36 8.65 16.94 -9.97
N ALA A 37 9.58 17.14 -10.90
CA ALA A 37 9.72 18.38 -11.64
C ALA A 37 8.46 18.70 -12.47
N VAL A 38 7.90 17.69 -13.15
CA VAL A 38 6.63 17.83 -13.89
C VAL A 38 5.47 18.18 -12.95
N ALA A 39 5.37 17.50 -11.81
CA ALA A 39 4.34 17.79 -10.81
C ALA A 39 4.48 19.20 -10.22
N ASN A 40 5.71 19.64 -9.95
CA ASN A 40 6.01 20.98 -9.47
C ASN A 40 5.70 22.06 -10.52
N ALA A 41 6.02 21.82 -11.79
CA ALA A 41 5.65 22.71 -12.89
C ALA A 41 4.12 22.80 -13.05
N HIS A 42 3.42 21.67 -12.97
CA HIS A 42 1.96 21.63 -13.02
C HIS A 42 1.32 22.40 -11.85
N ARG A 43 1.81 22.20 -10.62
CA ARG A 43 1.38 22.97 -9.44
C ARG A 43 1.67 24.46 -9.61
N PHE A 44 2.83 24.82 -10.15
CA PHE A 44 3.19 26.21 -10.42
C PHE A 44 2.24 26.88 -11.41
N ALA A 45 1.88 26.19 -12.49
CA ALA A 45 0.97 26.69 -13.52
C ALA A 45 -0.50 26.73 -13.03
N SER A 46 -0.87 25.85 -12.11
CA SER A 46 -2.26 25.66 -11.68
C SER A 46 -2.70 26.52 -10.49
N ILE A 47 -1.77 27.11 -9.73
CA ILE A 47 -2.06 27.91 -8.53
C ILE A 47 -1.45 29.29 -8.69
N ARG A 48 -2.28 30.34 -8.70
CA ARG A 48 -1.82 31.72 -8.88
C ARG A 48 -1.20 32.30 -7.60
N ASP A 49 -1.79 32.00 -6.45
CA ASP A 49 -1.31 32.49 -5.15
C ASP A 49 0.02 31.80 -4.75
N LYS A 50 1.08 32.60 -4.60
CA LYS A 50 2.43 32.13 -4.25
C LYS A 50 2.49 31.48 -2.86
N THR A 51 1.72 31.96 -1.91
CA THR A 51 1.68 31.48 -0.52
C THR A 51 0.97 30.13 -0.44
N VAL A 52 -0.22 30.02 -1.06
CA VAL A 52 -0.95 28.75 -1.14
C VAL A 52 -0.13 27.70 -1.88
N ARG A 53 0.48 28.09 -3.00
CA ARG A 53 1.37 27.22 -3.76
C ARG A 53 2.49 26.65 -2.90
N ARG A 54 3.16 27.49 -2.08
CA ARG A 54 4.24 27.03 -1.18
C ARG A 54 3.72 26.04 -0.14
N LYS A 55 2.57 26.33 0.48
CA LYS A 55 1.93 25.45 1.46
C LYS A 55 1.54 24.07 0.90
N LEU A 56 1.21 23.99 -0.39
CA LEU A 56 0.87 22.73 -1.08
C LEU A 56 2.09 21.98 -1.65
N ALA A 57 3.31 22.48 -1.49
CA ALA A 57 4.51 21.78 -1.93
C ALA A 57 4.83 20.65 -0.94
N PRO A 58 4.85 19.37 -1.37
CA PRO A 58 5.33 18.28 -0.53
C PRO A 58 6.81 18.45 -0.17
N ASN A 59 7.20 17.90 0.99
CA ASN A 59 8.57 17.89 1.51
C ASN A 59 9.17 16.47 1.55
N TYR A 60 8.69 15.59 0.68
CA TYR A 60 9.09 14.19 0.58
C TYR A 60 9.20 13.78 -0.89
N ASP A 61 9.97 12.75 -1.18
CA ASP A 61 10.24 12.31 -2.56
C ASP A 61 9.00 11.74 -3.25
N TYR A 62 8.95 11.92 -4.56
CA TYR A 62 7.91 11.30 -5.39
C TYR A 62 7.97 9.77 -5.27
N GLY A 63 6.85 9.14 -4.93
CA GLY A 63 6.75 7.70 -4.68
C GLY A 63 6.59 7.32 -3.20
N CYS A 64 6.97 8.21 -2.26
CA CYS A 64 6.78 7.96 -0.81
C CYS A 64 5.30 7.85 -0.39
N LYS A 65 4.40 8.43 -1.19
CA LYS A 65 2.95 8.22 -1.10
C LYS A 65 2.40 7.81 -2.44
N ARG A 66 1.27 7.10 -2.41
CA ARG A 66 0.48 6.81 -3.60
C ARG A 66 -0.03 8.13 -4.22
N PRO A 67 0.31 8.46 -5.48
CA PRO A 67 -0.17 9.68 -6.12
C PRO A 67 -1.70 9.69 -6.24
N THR A 68 -2.31 10.84 -6.01
CA THR A 68 -3.74 11.07 -6.23
C THR A 68 -3.95 11.91 -7.48
N VAL A 69 -5.01 11.61 -8.24
CA VAL A 69 -5.32 12.31 -9.49
C VAL A 69 -6.55 13.18 -9.32
N SER A 70 -6.48 14.44 -9.77
CA SER A 70 -7.63 15.33 -9.80
C SER A 70 -7.44 16.44 -10.84
N ASN A 71 -8.46 16.65 -11.67
CA ASN A 71 -8.48 17.74 -12.63
C ASN A 71 -8.93 19.08 -12.00
N ARG A 72 -9.39 19.07 -10.74
CA ARG A 72 -10.06 20.22 -10.10
C ARG A 72 -9.39 20.69 -8.81
N TYR A 73 -8.56 19.85 -8.17
CA TYR A 73 -8.02 20.11 -6.84
C TYR A 73 -7.26 21.45 -6.74
N TYR A 74 -6.24 21.68 -7.58
CA TYR A 74 -5.47 22.92 -7.51
C TYR A 74 -6.30 24.17 -7.85
N ARG A 75 -7.16 24.09 -8.87
CA ARG A 75 -8.05 25.19 -9.27
C ARG A 75 -9.07 25.58 -8.20
N ALA A 76 -9.37 24.67 -7.26
CA ALA A 76 -10.28 24.99 -6.16
C ALA A 76 -9.74 26.13 -5.29
N PHE A 77 -8.42 26.25 -5.14
CA PHE A 77 -7.78 27.27 -4.31
C PHE A 77 -7.74 28.67 -4.94
N ASP A 78 -8.07 28.81 -6.22
CA ASP A 78 -8.21 30.13 -6.88
C ASP A 78 -9.61 30.75 -6.62
N ARG A 79 -10.52 30.00 -5.99
CA ARG A 79 -11.88 30.49 -5.69
C ARG A 79 -11.86 31.41 -4.46
N PRO A 80 -12.59 32.53 -4.46
CA PRO A 80 -12.61 33.48 -3.34
C PRO A 80 -13.18 32.89 -2.03
N ASN A 81 -13.94 31.79 -2.12
CA ASN A 81 -14.57 31.11 -1.00
C ASN A 81 -13.79 29.90 -0.48
N VAL A 82 -12.52 29.72 -0.90
CA VAL A 82 -11.67 28.60 -0.47
C VAL A 82 -10.42 29.15 0.21
N ARG A 83 -10.09 28.59 1.39
CA ARG A 83 -8.88 28.95 2.15
C ARG A 83 -8.13 27.69 2.53
N LEU A 84 -6.80 27.73 2.42
CA LEU A 84 -5.91 26.64 2.82
C LEU A 84 -5.29 26.93 4.19
N GLU A 85 -5.60 26.06 5.15
CA GLU A 85 -5.07 26.11 6.51
C GLU A 85 -4.12 24.94 6.77
N THR A 86 -2.93 25.24 7.27
CA THR A 86 -1.84 24.26 7.47
C THR A 86 -1.20 24.35 8.85
N ALA A 87 -1.75 25.16 9.77
CA ALA A 87 -1.22 25.32 11.12
C ALA A 87 -1.37 24.05 11.99
N GLY A 88 -2.21 23.11 11.57
CA GLY A 88 -2.65 22.01 12.41
C GLY A 88 -3.86 22.41 13.26
N ILE A 89 -4.51 21.42 13.87
CA ILE A 89 -5.68 21.57 14.73
C ILE A 89 -5.22 21.36 16.18
N ASP A 90 -5.55 22.30 17.06
CA ASP A 90 -5.37 22.18 18.51
C ASP A 90 -6.58 21.47 19.13
N ARG A 91 -7.78 21.98 18.86
CA ARG A 91 -9.05 21.38 19.31
C ARG A 91 -10.22 21.74 18.42
N ILE A 92 -11.31 21.02 18.62
CA ILE A 92 -12.63 21.29 18.02
C ILE A 92 -13.54 21.84 19.11
N ASP A 93 -14.11 23.01 18.87
CA ASP A 93 -15.17 23.60 19.71
C ASP A 93 -16.55 23.24 19.10
N ALA A 94 -17.63 23.50 19.84
CA ALA A 94 -18.99 23.14 19.41
C ALA A 94 -19.40 23.73 18.04
N ASP A 95 -18.89 24.90 17.71
CA ASP A 95 -19.23 25.70 16.51
C ASP A 95 -18.00 26.14 15.72
N GLY A 96 -16.83 25.51 15.95
CA GLY A 96 -15.59 25.96 15.32
C GLY A 96 -14.37 25.06 15.50
N ILE A 97 -13.29 25.45 14.83
CA ILE A 97 -11.98 24.79 14.90
C ILE A 97 -10.96 25.80 15.41
N VAL A 98 -10.17 25.39 16.40
CA VAL A 98 -9.03 26.17 16.90
C VAL A 98 -7.76 25.58 16.30
N GLY A 99 -7.06 26.39 15.50
CA GLY A 99 -5.76 26.02 14.94
C GLY A 99 -4.65 26.07 16.01
N ALA A 100 -3.56 25.34 15.78
CA ALA A 100 -2.40 25.40 16.68
C ALA A 100 -1.67 26.76 16.66
N ASP A 101 -2.03 27.64 15.71
CA ASP A 101 -1.64 29.06 15.67
C ASP A 101 -2.50 29.96 16.58
N GLY A 102 -3.47 29.39 17.30
CA GLY A 102 -4.44 30.10 18.13
C GLY A 102 -5.62 30.70 17.36
N THR A 103 -5.63 30.61 16.02
CA THR A 103 -6.71 31.17 15.21
C THR A 103 -7.95 30.29 15.29
N ARG A 104 -9.07 30.86 15.76
CA ARG A 104 -10.38 30.20 15.76
C ARG A 104 -11.16 30.50 14.48
N ARG A 105 -11.78 29.47 13.90
CA ARG A 105 -12.65 29.59 12.71
C ARG A 105 -13.99 28.92 12.99
N SER A 106 -15.08 29.68 12.89
CA SER A 106 -16.43 29.12 12.97
C SER A 106 -16.76 28.30 11.73
N VAL A 107 -17.41 27.15 11.91
CA VAL A 107 -17.86 26.28 10.81
C VAL A 107 -19.24 25.71 11.12
N ASP A 108 -20.10 25.67 10.11
CA ASP A 108 -21.43 25.03 10.21
C ASP A 108 -21.38 23.53 9.95
N THR A 109 -20.31 23.05 9.31
CA THR A 109 -20.15 21.64 8.91
C THR A 109 -18.69 21.24 8.90
N LEU A 110 -18.38 20.11 9.53
CA LEU A 110 -17.06 19.48 9.54
C LEU A 110 -17.10 18.18 8.75
N VAL A 111 -16.30 18.08 7.69
CA VAL A 111 -16.15 16.86 6.88
C VAL A 111 -14.82 16.17 7.25
N LEU A 112 -14.90 14.94 7.75
CA LEU A 112 -13.73 14.16 8.15
C LEU A 112 -13.14 13.40 6.94
N ALA A 113 -12.12 13.98 6.32
CA ALA A 113 -11.32 13.35 5.27
C ALA A 113 -9.95 12.88 5.80
N THR A 114 -9.95 12.21 6.95
CA THR A 114 -8.76 11.90 7.79
C THR A 114 -8.04 10.61 7.41
N GLY A 115 -8.46 9.92 6.35
CA GLY A 115 -7.87 8.65 5.93
C GLY A 115 -8.40 7.45 6.71
N PHE A 116 -7.59 6.40 6.80
CA PHE A 116 -7.94 5.12 7.43
C PHE A 116 -6.80 4.66 8.34
N ASP A 117 -7.15 4.00 9.44
CA ASP A 117 -6.18 3.22 10.20
C ASP A 117 -5.88 1.91 9.47
N VAL A 118 -4.61 1.65 9.18
CA VAL A 118 -4.16 0.42 8.52
C VAL A 118 -3.55 -0.57 9.51
N TRP A 119 -2.91 -0.08 10.57
CA TRP A 119 -2.00 -0.87 11.40
C TRP A 119 -2.56 -1.22 12.77
N GLU A 120 -3.32 -0.31 13.40
CA GLU A 120 -3.79 -0.53 14.77
C GLU A 120 -4.98 -1.50 14.78
N SER A 121 -5.93 -1.39 13.86
CA SER A 121 -7.16 -2.17 13.89
C SER A 121 -7.46 -2.99 12.63
N ASN A 122 -6.73 -2.85 11.52
CA ASN A 122 -7.17 -3.39 10.21
C ASN A 122 -6.28 -4.50 9.61
N LEU A 123 -5.19 -4.88 10.28
CA LEU A 123 -4.32 -6.00 9.87
C LEU A 123 -4.12 -6.99 11.04
N PRO A 124 -5.08 -7.90 11.28
CA PRO A 124 -6.40 -8.05 10.62
C PRO A 124 -7.51 -7.21 11.27
N ALA A 125 -8.61 -7.00 10.53
CA ALA A 125 -9.80 -6.23 10.95
C ALA A 125 -10.72 -6.97 11.94
N ILE A 126 -10.59 -8.29 12.02
CA ILE A 126 -11.31 -9.15 12.95
C ILE A 126 -10.32 -10.02 13.70
N GLU A 127 -10.71 -10.52 14.86
CA GLU A 127 -9.91 -11.51 15.57
C GLU A 127 -9.82 -12.81 14.76
N ILE A 128 -8.58 -13.30 14.59
CA ILE A 128 -8.29 -14.55 13.88
C ILE A 128 -7.36 -15.36 14.78
N VAL A 129 -7.84 -16.52 15.22
CA VAL A 129 -7.13 -17.43 16.11
C VAL A 129 -6.82 -18.72 15.36
N GLY A 130 -5.53 -19.03 15.24
CA GLY A 130 -5.01 -20.22 14.59
C GLY A 130 -4.75 -21.36 15.56
N ARG A 131 -3.85 -22.27 15.19
CA ARG A 131 -3.40 -23.39 16.03
C ARG A 131 -2.84 -22.89 17.35
N ASP A 132 -3.01 -23.72 18.38
CA ASP A 132 -2.48 -23.50 19.72
C ASP A 132 -2.89 -22.14 20.34
N GLY A 133 -4.02 -21.58 19.90
CA GLY A 133 -4.51 -20.28 20.36
C GLY A 133 -3.73 -19.07 19.83
N ARG A 134 -2.93 -19.23 18.76
CA ARG A 134 -2.15 -18.15 18.15
C ARG A 134 -3.08 -17.07 17.56
N ASN A 135 -3.12 -15.89 18.16
CA ASN A 135 -3.84 -14.74 17.61
C ASN A 135 -2.99 -14.05 16.52
N LEU A 136 -3.50 -13.98 15.28
CA LEU A 136 -2.76 -13.48 14.11
C LEU A 136 -2.31 -12.02 14.27
N GLY A 137 -3.24 -11.16 14.67
CA GLY A 137 -2.96 -9.74 14.82
C GLY A 137 -1.93 -9.46 15.91
N LYS A 138 -2.00 -10.19 17.02
CA LYS A 138 -0.99 -10.09 18.08
C LYS A 138 0.35 -10.61 17.59
N TRP A 139 0.38 -11.78 16.95
CA TRP A 139 1.60 -12.39 16.42
C TRP A 139 2.35 -11.50 15.43
N TRP A 140 1.65 -10.83 14.52
CA TRP A 140 2.28 -9.85 13.62
C TRP A 140 2.83 -8.61 14.31
N ARG A 141 2.14 -8.09 15.35
CA ARG A 141 2.56 -6.88 16.08
C ARG A 141 3.71 -7.16 17.06
N ASP A 142 3.70 -8.32 17.70
CA ASP A 142 4.77 -8.74 18.62
C ASP A 142 6.01 -9.22 17.86
N GLY A 143 5.81 -9.77 16.65
CA GLY A 143 6.86 -10.24 15.76
C GLY A 143 7.02 -9.36 14.53
N ARG A 144 6.84 -9.97 13.35
CA ARG A 144 7.03 -9.30 12.06
C ARG A 144 5.85 -9.60 11.14
N PHE A 145 5.36 -8.56 10.46
CA PHE A 145 4.29 -8.69 9.48
C PHE A 145 4.76 -9.56 8.31
N CYS A 146 4.16 -10.73 8.15
CA CYS A 146 4.51 -11.68 7.10
C CYS A 146 3.31 -12.53 6.67
N ALA A 147 3.27 -12.89 5.39
CA ALA A 147 2.36 -13.87 4.84
C ALA A 147 2.98 -14.44 3.57
N TYR A 148 3.01 -15.76 3.45
CA TYR A 148 3.58 -16.43 2.30
C TYR A 148 2.78 -16.08 1.05
N GLN A 149 3.48 -15.61 0.02
CA GLN A 149 2.86 -15.08 -1.19
C GLN A 149 1.74 -14.08 -0.89
N GLY A 150 1.82 -13.38 0.24
CA GLY A 150 0.83 -12.44 0.75
C GLY A 150 -0.58 -12.99 0.95
N ILE A 151 -0.73 -14.31 1.10
CA ILE A 151 -2.05 -14.97 1.10
C ILE A 151 -2.24 -15.87 2.32
N THR A 152 -1.28 -16.77 2.58
CA THR A 152 -1.35 -17.76 3.66
C THR A 152 -0.36 -17.44 4.78
N VAL A 153 -0.63 -17.96 5.98
CA VAL A 153 0.18 -17.70 7.18
C VAL A 153 0.39 -19.01 7.94
N PRO A 154 1.63 -19.35 8.35
CA PRO A 154 1.89 -20.54 9.15
C PRO A 154 1.21 -20.46 10.53
N GLY A 155 0.66 -21.58 10.99
CA GLY A 155 -0.18 -21.66 12.19
C GLY A 155 -1.66 -21.40 11.94
N PHE A 156 -2.07 -21.09 10.69
CA PHE A 156 -3.45 -20.78 10.31
C PHE A 156 -3.93 -21.69 9.18
N PRO A 157 -4.24 -22.97 9.48
CA PRO A 157 -4.68 -23.94 8.47
C PRO A 157 -5.97 -23.48 7.76
N ASN A 158 -6.06 -23.75 6.46
CA ASN A 158 -7.18 -23.36 5.59
C ASN A 158 -7.52 -21.85 5.55
N PHE A 159 -6.70 -21.00 6.19
CA PHE A 159 -6.90 -19.56 6.19
C PHE A 159 -6.24 -18.93 4.96
N LEU A 160 -7.01 -18.08 4.28
CA LEU A 160 -6.61 -17.35 3.08
C LEU A 160 -7.07 -15.90 3.24
N SER A 161 -6.18 -14.95 2.98
CA SER A 161 -6.52 -13.53 3.03
C SER A 161 -6.05 -12.78 1.79
N ALA A 162 -6.91 -11.90 1.28
CA ALA A 162 -6.55 -10.95 0.22
C ALA A 162 -5.80 -9.72 0.76
N VAL A 163 -5.91 -9.46 2.07
CA VAL A 163 -5.42 -8.25 2.74
C VAL A 163 -4.46 -8.71 3.83
N SER A 164 -3.24 -9.02 3.43
CA SER A 164 -2.16 -9.49 4.31
C SER A 164 -0.85 -8.78 3.96
N PRO A 165 0.16 -8.86 4.83
CA PRO A 165 1.52 -8.44 4.52
C PRO A 165 1.97 -8.99 3.17
N TYR A 166 2.50 -8.10 2.33
CA TYR A 166 2.98 -8.34 0.98
C TYR A 166 1.90 -8.83 0.02
N ALA A 167 0.60 -8.64 0.27
CA ALA A 167 -0.46 -9.00 -0.68
C ALA A 167 -0.57 -8.03 -1.88
N TRP A 168 -0.18 -6.77 -1.68
CA TRP A 168 -0.40 -5.74 -2.69
C TRP A 168 0.65 -5.80 -3.80
N VAL A 169 0.17 -5.99 -5.03
CA VAL A 169 0.97 -6.09 -6.26
C VAL A 169 0.40 -5.16 -7.32
N GLY A 170 1.25 -4.34 -7.94
CA GLY A 170 0.81 -3.33 -8.91
C GLY A 170 -0.08 -2.25 -8.32
N MET A 171 -0.74 -1.48 -9.18
CA MET A 171 -1.59 -0.34 -8.79
C MET A 171 -3.09 -0.70 -8.67
N SER A 172 -3.47 -1.91 -9.07
CA SER A 172 -4.86 -2.36 -9.17
C SER A 172 -5.18 -3.41 -8.12
N TRP A 173 -6.25 -3.21 -7.36
CA TRP A 173 -6.75 -4.20 -6.41
C TRP A 173 -7.11 -5.54 -7.08
N PHE A 174 -7.57 -5.50 -8.32
CA PHE A 174 -7.94 -6.70 -9.07
C PHE A 174 -6.75 -7.64 -9.32
N SER A 175 -5.52 -7.12 -9.37
CA SER A 175 -4.32 -7.94 -9.50
C SER A 175 -4.07 -8.78 -8.24
N THR A 176 -4.29 -8.20 -7.05
CA THR A 176 -4.23 -8.93 -5.78
C THR A 176 -5.33 -9.98 -5.70
N VAL A 177 -6.56 -9.66 -6.13
CA VAL A 177 -7.66 -10.64 -6.19
C VAL A 177 -7.34 -11.77 -7.16
N GLU A 178 -6.78 -11.48 -8.33
CA GLU A 178 -6.36 -12.52 -9.28
C GLU A 178 -5.29 -13.43 -8.68
N CYS A 179 -4.31 -12.87 -7.95
CA CYS A 179 -3.32 -13.67 -7.24
C CYS A 179 -3.99 -14.62 -6.24
N LEU A 180 -4.88 -14.09 -5.39
CA LEU A 180 -5.62 -14.91 -4.43
C LEU A 180 -6.39 -16.05 -5.12
N MET A 181 -7.15 -15.74 -6.17
CA MET A 181 -7.97 -16.75 -6.86
C MET A 181 -7.13 -17.88 -7.46
N ARG A 182 -5.97 -17.57 -8.03
CA ARG A 182 -5.06 -18.57 -8.60
C ARG A 182 -4.38 -19.41 -7.53
N HIS A 183 -4.04 -18.78 -6.41
CA HIS A 183 -3.48 -19.47 -5.27
C HIS A 183 -4.49 -20.46 -4.68
N MET A 184 -5.75 -20.01 -4.52
CA MET A 184 -6.88 -20.85 -4.12
C MET A 184 -7.08 -22.03 -5.07
N GLU A 185 -7.19 -21.77 -6.38
CA GLU A 185 -7.39 -22.81 -7.40
C GLU A 185 -6.33 -23.92 -7.27
N ARG A 186 -5.06 -23.55 -7.11
CA ARG A 186 -3.95 -24.50 -6.97
C ARG A 186 -3.99 -25.26 -5.65
N LEU A 187 -4.26 -24.59 -4.52
CA LEU A 187 -4.34 -25.25 -3.20
C LEU A 187 -5.53 -26.20 -3.11
N PHE A 188 -6.73 -25.76 -3.48
CA PHE A 188 -7.92 -26.61 -3.43
C PHE A 188 -7.86 -27.75 -4.46
N GLY A 189 -7.24 -27.52 -5.62
CA GLY A 189 -6.95 -28.59 -6.57
C GLY A 189 -6.05 -29.68 -5.98
N GLU A 190 -5.01 -29.27 -5.24
CA GLU A 190 -4.11 -30.22 -4.59
C GLU A 190 -4.75 -30.91 -3.38
N LEU A 191 -5.50 -30.16 -2.57
CA LEU A 191 -6.28 -30.66 -1.44
C LEU A 191 -7.22 -31.79 -1.90
N HIS A 192 -7.97 -31.55 -2.97
CA HIS A 192 -8.85 -32.56 -3.58
C HIS A 192 -8.08 -33.76 -4.14
N ARG A 193 -6.94 -33.52 -4.81
CA ARG A 193 -6.10 -34.58 -5.39
C ARG A 193 -5.54 -35.54 -4.33
N GLN A 194 -5.18 -35.01 -3.16
CA GLN A 194 -4.65 -35.82 -2.05
C GLN A 194 -5.75 -36.42 -1.16
N GLY A 195 -7.00 -35.97 -1.30
CA GLY A 195 -8.08 -36.35 -0.38
C GLY A 195 -7.84 -35.83 1.05
N ALA A 196 -7.13 -34.72 1.18
CA ALA A 196 -6.86 -34.02 2.44
C ALA A 196 -7.98 -33.01 2.74
N ASP A 197 -8.10 -32.61 4.00
CA ASP A 197 -9.08 -31.59 4.43
C ASP A 197 -8.40 -30.30 4.91
N THR A 198 -7.08 -30.35 5.11
CA THR A 198 -6.27 -29.26 5.60
C THR A 198 -5.12 -28.95 4.64
N PHE A 199 -4.90 -27.68 4.34
CA PHE A 199 -3.62 -27.17 3.84
C PHE A 199 -3.05 -26.13 4.80
N GLU A 200 -1.73 -26.12 4.95
CA GLU A 200 -1.02 -25.13 5.77
C GLU A 200 0.37 -24.87 5.22
N VAL A 201 0.74 -23.60 5.08
CA VAL A 201 2.08 -23.22 4.63
C VAL A 201 3.11 -23.50 5.73
N THR A 202 4.30 -23.97 5.36
CA THR A 202 5.38 -24.20 6.32
C THR A 202 6.00 -22.88 6.80
N GLU A 203 6.50 -22.87 8.05
CA GLU A 203 7.25 -21.73 8.59
C GLU A 203 8.48 -21.41 7.71
N GLU A 204 9.22 -22.44 7.27
CA GLU A 204 10.39 -22.29 6.39
C GLU A 204 10.06 -21.59 5.06
N ALA A 205 8.96 -21.97 4.41
CA ALA A 205 8.55 -21.33 3.16
C ALA A 205 8.17 -19.86 3.37
N ASN A 206 7.47 -19.56 4.47
CA ASN A 206 7.10 -18.20 4.84
C ASN A 206 8.33 -17.33 5.14
N GLU A 207 9.30 -17.83 5.91
CA GLU A 207 10.56 -17.15 6.22
C GLU A 207 11.38 -16.88 4.96
N LYS A 208 11.58 -17.90 4.11
CA LYS A 208 12.30 -17.75 2.84
C LYS A 208 11.63 -16.73 1.91
N PHE A 209 10.30 -16.72 1.87
CA PHE A 209 9.56 -15.72 1.10
C PHE A 209 9.77 -14.31 1.68
N LEU A 210 9.66 -14.17 3.00
CA LEU A 210 9.84 -12.91 3.72
C LEU A 210 11.24 -12.33 3.50
N ASP A 211 12.29 -13.13 3.67
CA ASP A 211 13.68 -12.72 3.46
C ASP A 211 13.89 -12.22 2.03
N ARG A 212 13.38 -12.97 1.05
CA ARG A 212 13.44 -12.55 -0.35
C ARG A 212 12.75 -11.21 -0.58
N VAL A 213 11.50 -11.03 -0.14
CA VAL A 213 10.77 -9.78 -0.43
C VAL A 213 11.36 -8.59 0.32
N THR A 214 11.85 -8.79 1.53
CA THR A 214 12.45 -7.72 2.32
C THR A 214 13.79 -7.27 1.75
N GLY A 215 14.66 -8.18 1.33
CA GLY A 215 15.90 -7.81 0.61
C GLY A 215 15.64 -7.09 -0.72
N LEU A 216 14.51 -7.35 -1.39
CA LEU A 216 14.12 -6.62 -2.59
C LEU A 216 13.62 -5.19 -2.28
N LEU A 217 13.12 -4.92 -1.07
CA LEU A 217 12.67 -3.58 -0.65
C LEU A 217 13.85 -2.60 -0.46
N ASP A 218 15.08 -3.08 -0.30
CA ASP A 218 16.26 -2.23 -0.18
C ASP A 218 16.51 -1.36 -1.42
N ASP A 219 16.04 -1.80 -2.59
CA ASP A 219 16.13 -1.01 -3.83
C ASP A 219 15.06 0.09 -3.92
N SER A 220 14.08 0.12 -3.00
CA SER A 220 12.84 0.92 -3.10
C SER A 220 13.02 2.38 -2.67
N VAL A 221 12.08 3.22 -3.09
CA VAL A 221 11.98 4.63 -2.63
C VAL A 221 11.74 4.71 -1.12
N PHE A 222 11.15 3.67 -0.52
CA PHE A 222 10.90 3.63 0.91
C PHE A 222 12.19 3.49 1.72
N ALA A 223 13.16 2.76 1.19
CA ALA A 223 14.47 2.56 1.82
C ALA A 223 15.46 3.68 1.48
N LEU A 224 15.47 4.12 0.22
CA LEU A 224 16.51 5.01 -0.33
C LEU A 224 16.07 6.47 -0.51
N GLY A 225 14.77 6.75 -0.48
CA GLY A 225 14.20 8.08 -0.65
C GLY A 225 13.97 8.82 0.67
N SER A 226 13.75 10.13 0.58
CA SER A 226 13.37 10.98 1.70
C SER A 226 11.88 10.87 1.98
N CYS A 227 11.47 9.77 2.62
CA CYS A 227 10.06 9.49 2.92
C CYS A 227 9.61 9.86 4.34
N VAL A 228 10.54 10.22 5.25
CA VAL A 228 10.23 10.51 6.67
C VAL A 228 9.17 11.61 6.81
N GLY A 229 9.28 12.69 6.05
CA GLY A 229 8.33 13.80 6.06
C GLY A 229 6.93 13.44 5.53
N SER A 230 6.78 12.29 4.87
CA SER A 230 5.51 11.90 4.27
C SER A 230 4.47 11.45 5.30
N ARG A 231 4.86 10.82 6.42
CA ARG A 231 3.91 10.17 7.35
C ARG A 231 2.94 9.23 6.59
N SER A 232 3.49 8.42 5.70
CA SER A 232 2.73 7.56 4.79
C SER A 232 2.25 6.28 5.49
N TYR A 233 1.06 5.80 5.13
CA TYR A 233 0.51 4.54 5.62
C TYR A 233 1.30 3.32 5.16
N TRP A 234 2.20 3.47 4.17
CA TRP A 234 3.07 2.39 3.71
C TRP A 234 3.97 1.82 4.82
N PHE A 235 4.34 2.65 5.80
CA PHE A 235 5.24 2.28 6.88
C PHE A 235 4.45 1.74 8.08
N SER A 236 4.83 0.54 8.54
CA SER A 236 4.37 -0.02 9.80
C SER A 236 4.92 0.76 11.00
N PRO A 237 4.42 0.53 12.22
CA PRO A 237 5.00 1.11 13.44
C PRO A 237 6.50 0.79 13.63
N THR A 238 6.98 -0.32 13.06
CA THR A 238 8.40 -0.72 13.08
C THR A 238 9.23 -0.04 11.98
N GLY A 239 8.61 0.72 11.09
CA GLY A 239 9.27 1.40 9.97
C GLY A 239 9.47 0.54 8.71
N GLU A 240 9.03 -0.71 8.72
CA GLU A 240 9.02 -1.56 7.52
C GLU A 240 7.88 -1.18 6.58
N THR A 241 7.92 -1.62 5.33
CA THR A 241 6.84 -1.37 4.36
C THR A 241 6.11 -2.63 3.88
N PRO A 242 5.54 -3.44 4.81
CA PRO A 242 5.05 -4.75 4.47
C PRO A 242 3.74 -4.73 3.70
N LEU A 243 3.15 -3.58 3.36
CA LEU A 243 1.99 -3.57 2.45
C LEU A 243 2.40 -3.82 1.01
N PHE A 244 3.62 -3.43 0.61
CA PHE A 244 4.07 -3.49 -0.77
C PHE A 244 4.89 -4.76 -1.05
N ARG A 245 4.49 -5.56 -2.06
CA ARG A 245 5.34 -6.64 -2.58
C ARG A 245 6.21 -6.13 -3.73
N PRO A 246 7.55 -6.14 -3.59
CA PRO A 246 8.47 -5.71 -4.65
C PRO A 246 8.59 -6.74 -5.77
N THR A 247 7.56 -6.82 -6.61
CA THR A 247 7.53 -7.69 -7.79
C THR A 247 6.66 -7.09 -8.88
N SER A 248 6.80 -7.60 -10.11
CA SER A 248 5.87 -7.28 -11.20
C SER A 248 4.53 -8.01 -10.98
N VAL A 249 3.42 -7.43 -11.47
CA VAL A 249 2.11 -8.09 -11.48
C VAL A 249 2.17 -9.39 -12.25
N ARG A 250 2.90 -9.40 -13.38
CA ARG A 250 3.08 -10.61 -14.19
C ARG A 250 3.75 -11.72 -13.39
N ASP A 251 4.84 -11.42 -12.70
CA ASP A 251 5.57 -12.40 -11.90
C ASP A 251 4.76 -12.83 -10.68
N ALA A 252 4.08 -11.90 -9.99
CA ALA A 252 3.18 -12.23 -8.89
C ALA A 252 2.09 -13.24 -9.30
N VAL A 253 1.43 -12.98 -10.44
CA VAL A 253 0.39 -13.86 -10.99
C VAL A 253 0.96 -15.20 -11.43
N ARG A 254 2.16 -15.20 -12.03
CA ARG A 254 2.87 -16.44 -12.40
C ARG A 254 3.20 -17.26 -11.16
N ASP A 255 3.78 -16.64 -10.14
CA ASP A 255 4.18 -17.28 -8.88
C ASP A 255 2.99 -18.00 -8.22
N GLN A 256 1.78 -17.42 -8.28
CA GLN A 256 0.58 -18.07 -7.73
C GLN A 256 0.17 -19.36 -8.45
N ARG A 257 0.64 -19.58 -9.68
CA ARG A 257 0.37 -20.81 -10.43
C ARG A 257 1.46 -21.87 -10.26
N ILE A 258 2.65 -21.47 -9.80
CA ILE A 258 3.84 -22.34 -9.84
C ILE A 258 4.54 -22.48 -8.49
N PHE A 259 4.01 -21.92 -7.40
CA PHE A 259 4.60 -22.12 -6.09
C PHE A 259 4.76 -23.63 -5.78
N PRO A 260 5.87 -24.04 -5.13
CA PRO A 260 6.10 -25.43 -4.79
C PRO A 260 4.99 -25.92 -3.85
N LEU A 261 4.33 -27.03 -4.18
CA LEU A 261 3.34 -27.63 -3.27
C LEU A 261 4.01 -28.22 -2.01
N THR A 262 5.33 -28.45 -2.05
CA THR A 262 6.15 -28.80 -0.89
C THR A 262 6.27 -27.68 0.14
N ASP A 263 5.93 -26.44 -0.23
CA ASP A 263 5.83 -25.33 0.71
C ASP A 263 4.59 -25.46 1.62
N TYR A 264 3.73 -26.44 1.33
CA TYR A 264 2.51 -26.73 2.08
C TYR A 264 2.54 -28.15 2.65
N ARG A 265 1.91 -28.29 3.80
CA ARG A 265 1.48 -29.57 4.35
C ARG A 265 0.01 -29.78 4.00
N PHE A 266 -0.32 -31.00 3.60
CA PHE A 266 -1.69 -31.45 3.32
C PHE A 266 -1.99 -32.62 4.25
N ASP A 267 -2.97 -32.45 5.13
CA ASP A 267 -3.38 -33.43 6.15
C ASP A 267 -4.90 -33.65 6.12
#